data_AF-A0A918MSP6-F1
#
_entry.id   AF-A0A918MSP6-F1
#
_cell.length_a   1.000
_cell.length_b   1.000
_cell.length_c   1.000
_cell.angle_alpha   90.00
_cell.angle_beta   90.00
_cell.angle_gamma   90.00
#
_symmetry.space_group_name_H-M   'P 1'
#
loop_
_entity.id
_entity.type
_entity.pdbx_description
1 polymer ?
#
loop_
_entity_poly.entity_id
_entity_poly.type
_entity_poly.pdbx_seq_one_letter_code
_entity_poly.pdbx_strand_id
1 'polypeptide(L)'
;MPGGPADRAAAGSAAPLRPVARYESWAASNGTSFRVVGSADKALEIAVLRAPFMFWQRNTAADRASIPGPGCGPDELYAWLDDITGLALYADTALQRYVPYFYQLGTELGYVGFPTRHLSGLLRYPDAGEPRTFVPRDIPMRFDRDAMPDIDRWVHRHGSRLLFVNGAQDPSVAEPFRPGRRDSRVLWAPDANHGTSLAELSPADRAQAIGMLTRWAGVMPGGRRVSSA
;
A
#
# COMPACT_ATOMS: atom_id res chain seq x y z
N MET A 1 13.24 15.22 4.13
CA MET A 1 13.54 16.62 3.74
C MET A 1 14.28 16.59 2.42
N PRO A 2 13.93 17.40 1.42
CA PRO A 2 13.38 18.75 1.55
C PRO A 2 11.98 18.93 0.93
N GLY A 3 11.31 19.98 1.40
CA GLY A 3 9.98 20.42 0.97
C GLY A 3 9.37 21.31 2.06
N GLY A 4 10.05 22.42 2.37
CA GLY A 4 9.54 23.43 3.29
C GLY A 4 8.36 24.20 2.69
N PRO A 5 7.55 24.89 3.52
CA PRO A 5 6.30 25.49 3.10
C PRO A 5 6.57 26.84 2.43
N ALA A 6 6.20 26.97 1.15
CA ALA A 6 6.12 28.24 0.46
C ALA A 6 4.90 28.24 -0.47
N ASP A 7 4.17 29.36 -0.42
CA ASP A 7 2.99 29.75 -1.21
C ASP A 7 1.66 29.01 -0.96
N ARG A 8 1.05 29.33 0.18
CA ARG A 8 -0.42 29.50 0.22
C ARG A 8 -0.76 30.89 -0.33
N ALA A 9 -0.81 31.02 -1.65
CA ALA A 9 -1.52 32.11 -2.29
C ALA A 9 -3.03 31.93 -2.04
N ALA A 10 -3.68 32.98 -1.55
CA ALA A 10 -5.11 33.01 -1.27
C ALA A 10 -5.91 32.82 -2.56
N ALA A 11 -6.48 31.63 -2.75
CA ALA A 11 -7.51 31.39 -3.76
C ALA A 11 -8.85 31.92 -3.21
N GLY A 12 -9.48 32.83 -3.96
CA GLY A 12 -10.79 33.40 -3.64
C GLY A 12 -11.87 32.31 -3.49
N SER A 13 -12.87 32.62 -2.66
CA SER A 13 -14.01 31.76 -2.32
C SER A 13 -14.84 31.40 -3.56
N ALA A 14 -14.44 30.34 -4.25
CA ALA A 14 -15.30 29.60 -5.16
C ALA A 14 -16.10 28.59 -4.34
N ALA A 15 -17.39 28.41 -4.66
CA ALA A 15 -18.18 27.34 -4.07
C ALA A 15 -17.44 25.99 -4.26
N PRO A 16 -17.42 25.10 -3.25
CA PRO A 16 -16.68 23.86 -3.35
C PRO A 16 -17.15 23.05 -4.55
N LEU A 17 -16.23 22.79 -5.48
CA LEU A 17 -16.50 21.95 -6.64
C LEU A 17 -16.88 20.55 -6.17
N ARG A 18 -17.79 19.89 -6.90
CA ARG A 18 -18.01 18.45 -6.71
C ARG A 18 -16.65 17.74 -6.84
N PRO A 19 -16.35 16.72 -5.99
CA PRO A 19 -15.03 16.08 -5.95
C PRO A 19 -14.44 15.71 -7.31
N VAL A 20 -15.25 15.19 -8.24
CA VAL A 20 -14.82 14.85 -9.61
C VAL A 20 -14.36 16.08 -10.39
N ALA A 21 -15.14 17.16 -10.40
CA ALA A 21 -14.78 18.39 -11.11
C ALA A 21 -13.50 19.03 -10.55
N ARG A 22 -13.31 18.96 -9.23
CA ARG A 22 -12.05 19.37 -8.58
C ARG A 22 -10.87 18.53 -9.09
N TYR A 23 -11.07 17.22 -9.20
CA TYR A 23 -10.04 16.29 -9.62
C TYR A 23 -9.66 16.42 -11.11
N GLU A 24 -10.66 16.65 -11.97
CA GLU A 24 -10.47 16.98 -13.39
C GLU A 24 -9.74 18.30 -13.58
N SER A 25 -10.14 19.34 -12.84
CA SER A 25 -9.46 20.64 -12.89
C SER A 25 -8.01 20.54 -12.42
N TRP A 26 -7.74 19.77 -11.36
CA TRP A 26 -6.38 19.52 -10.91
C TRP A 26 -5.57 18.80 -11.99
N ALA A 27 -6.12 17.76 -12.63
CA ALA A 27 -5.42 17.02 -13.67
C ALA A 27 -5.08 17.90 -14.89
N ALA A 28 -6.04 18.72 -15.34
CA ALA A 28 -5.84 19.66 -16.44
C ALA A 28 -4.72 20.68 -16.14
N SER A 29 -4.74 21.28 -14.93
CA SER A 29 -3.71 22.23 -14.50
C SER A 29 -2.31 21.61 -14.37
N ASN A 30 -2.22 20.29 -14.16
CA ASN A 30 -0.96 19.55 -14.06
C ASN A 30 -0.57 18.84 -15.37
N GLY A 31 -1.30 19.08 -16.47
CA GLY A 31 -1.01 18.47 -17.77
C GLY A 31 -1.11 16.94 -17.76
N THR A 32 -1.99 16.38 -16.94
CA THR A 32 -2.22 14.93 -16.82
C THR A 32 -3.68 14.57 -17.07
N SER A 33 -3.99 13.27 -17.11
CA SER A 33 -5.34 12.75 -17.36
C SER A 33 -5.58 11.45 -16.60
N PHE A 34 -6.76 10.84 -16.79
CA PHE A 34 -7.14 9.56 -16.19
C PHE A 34 -7.47 8.51 -17.26
N ARG A 35 -6.79 8.55 -18.41
CA ARG A 35 -7.13 7.71 -19.58
C ARG A 35 -6.88 6.23 -19.31
N VAL A 36 -5.83 5.88 -18.57
CA VAL A 36 -5.51 4.49 -18.24
C VAL A 36 -6.59 3.91 -17.33
N VAL A 37 -6.95 4.63 -16.27
CA VAL A 37 -8.01 4.22 -15.32
C VAL A 37 -9.40 4.25 -15.99
N GLY A 38 -9.63 5.24 -16.85
CA GLY A 38 -10.82 5.43 -17.69
C GLY A 38 -11.48 6.80 -17.52
N SER A 39 -11.49 7.36 -16.31
CA SER A 39 -12.08 8.68 -16.00
C SER A 39 -11.68 9.16 -14.59
N ALA A 40 -11.86 10.45 -14.32
CA ALA A 40 -11.67 11.02 -12.98
C ALA A 40 -12.72 10.48 -11.98
N ASP A 41 -13.95 10.23 -12.43
CA ASP A 41 -15.02 9.65 -11.60
C ASP A 41 -14.65 8.23 -11.16
N LYS A 42 -14.16 7.39 -12.08
CA LYS A 42 -13.68 6.05 -11.75
C LYS A 42 -12.44 6.09 -10.85
N ALA A 43 -11.49 7.00 -11.09
CA ALA A 43 -10.33 7.18 -10.24
C ALA A 43 -10.71 7.59 -8.80
N LEU A 44 -11.71 8.46 -8.64
CA LEU A 44 -12.24 8.84 -7.34
C LEU A 44 -12.92 7.65 -6.64
N GLU A 45 -13.73 6.87 -7.35
CA GLU A 45 -14.36 5.67 -6.76
C GLU A 45 -13.30 4.66 -6.30
N ILE A 46 -12.21 4.47 -7.06
CA ILE A 46 -11.07 3.64 -6.64
C ILE A 46 -10.47 4.15 -5.33
N ALA A 47 -10.23 5.46 -5.23
CA ALA A 47 -9.69 6.07 -4.01
C ALA A 47 -10.61 5.76 -2.81
N VAL A 48 -11.93 5.94 -2.96
CA VAL A 48 -12.92 5.63 -1.91
C VAL A 48 -12.85 4.15 -1.52
N LEU A 49 -12.81 3.23 -2.49
CA LEU A 49 -12.75 1.79 -2.23
C LEU A 49 -11.46 1.38 -1.50
N ARG A 50 -10.34 2.06 -1.80
CA ARG A 50 -9.02 1.78 -1.22
C ARG A 50 -8.80 2.44 0.14
N ALA A 51 -9.57 3.47 0.48
CA ALA A 51 -9.37 4.27 1.69
C ALA A 51 -9.32 3.42 2.99
N PRO A 52 -10.23 2.45 3.23
CA PRO A 52 -10.14 1.63 4.44
C PRO A 52 -8.85 0.81 4.53
N PHE A 53 -8.43 0.20 3.42
CA PHE A 53 -7.20 -0.60 3.37
C PHE A 53 -5.96 0.29 3.57
N MET A 54 -5.86 1.40 2.84
CA MET A 54 -4.72 2.30 2.92
C MET A 54 -4.64 3.05 4.25
N PHE A 55 -5.80 3.33 4.89
CA PHE A 55 -5.82 3.85 6.25
C PHE A 55 -5.06 2.92 7.19
N TRP A 56 -5.40 1.62 7.22
CA TRP A 56 -4.73 0.66 8.10
C TRP A 56 -3.30 0.29 7.68
N GLN A 57 -2.93 0.47 6.42
CA GLN A 57 -1.51 0.35 6.03
C GLN A 57 -0.63 1.43 6.69
N ARG A 58 -1.16 2.64 6.90
CA ARG A 58 -0.38 3.82 7.29
C ARG A 58 -0.66 4.30 8.72
N ASN A 59 -1.83 3.98 9.27
CA ASN A 59 -2.33 4.47 10.54
C ASN A 59 -2.65 3.32 11.48
N THR A 60 -3.08 3.66 12.69
CA THR A 60 -3.41 2.74 13.78
C THR A 60 -4.77 3.08 14.40
N ALA A 61 -5.18 2.29 15.41
CA ALA A 61 -6.42 2.55 16.14
C ALA A 61 -6.43 3.91 16.87
N ALA A 62 -5.26 4.50 17.16
CA ALA A 62 -5.14 5.82 17.77
C ALA A 62 -5.57 6.94 16.79
N ASP A 63 -5.44 6.70 15.49
CA ASP A 63 -5.66 7.70 14.45
C ASP A 63 -7.11 7.74 13.95
N ARG A 64 -8.02 6.94 14.54
CA ARG A 64 -9.43 6.88 14.13
C ARG A 64 -10.14 8.23 14.19
N ALA A 65 -9.70 9.13 15.08
CA ALA A 65 -10.23 10.48 15.20
C ALA A 65 -9.90 11.37 13.98
N SER A 66 -8.97 10.96 13.11
CA SER A 66 -8.66 11.66 11.86
C SER A 66 -9.69 11.41 10.75
N ILE A 67 -10.54 10.39 10.89
CA ILE A 67 -11.56 10.07 9.88
C ILE A 67 -12.67 11.13 9.93
N PRO A 68 -12.95 11.84 8.83
CA PRO A 68 -13.97 12.88 8.80
C PRO A 68 -15.36 12.34 9.19
N GLY A 69 -16.07 13.08 10.03
CA GLY A 69 -17.42 12.73 10.46
C GLY A 69 -18.47 12.93 9.35
N PRO A 70 -19.70 12.40 9.52
CA PRO A 70 -20.77 12.52 8.52
C PRO A 70 -21.17 13.95 8.13
N GLY A 71 -20.87 14.94 8.98
CA GLY A 71 -21.15 16.36 8.73
C GLY A 71 -19.96 17.14 8.18
N CYS A 72 -18.84 16.49 7.86
CA CYS A 72 -17.67 17.17 7.31
C CYS A 72 -17.98 17.86 5.98
N GLY A 73 -17.27 18.96 5.70
CA GLY A 73 -17.38 19.64 4.43
C GLY A 73 -16.74 18.83 3.29
N PRO A 74 -17.14 19.06 2.02
CA PRO A 74 -16.55 18.37 0.87
C PRO A 74 -15.03 18.58 0.75
N ASP A 75 -14.52 19.75 1.15
CA ASP A 75 -13.08 20.03 1.10
C ASP A 75 -12.28 19.26 2.14
N GLU A 76 -12.84 19.08 3.34
CA GLU A 76 -12.25 18.28 4.42
C GLU A 76 -12.20 16.81 4.00
N LEU A 77 -13.31 16.27 3.49
CA LEU A 77 -13.38 14.90 3.01
C LEU A 77 -12.40 14.65 1.85
N TYR A 78 -12.33 15.57 0.89
CA TYR A 78 -11.41 15.46 -0.24
C TYR A 78 -9.96 15.49 0.22
N ALA A 79 -9.60 16.40 1.13
CA ALA A 79 -8.24 16.51 1.66
C ALA A 79 -7.84 15.24 2.43
N TRP A 80 -8.73 14.70 3.27
CA TRP A 80 -8.49 13.44 3.96
C TRP A 80 -8.33 12.28 2.98
N LEU A 81 -9.19 12.19 1.97
CA LEU A 81 -9.09 11.13 0.97
C LEU A 81 -7.77 11.19 0.21
N ASP A 82 -7.31 12.38 -0.15
CA ASP A 82 -6.01 12.58 -0.81
C ASP A 82 -4.83 12.21 0.09
N ASP A 83 -4.87 12.60 1.37
CA ASP A 83 -3.82 12.23 2.33
C ASP A 83 -3.71 10.71 2.54
N ILE A 84 -4.85 10.01 2.62
CA ILE A 84 -4.88 8.56 2.84
C ILE A 84 -4.55 7.78 1.58
N THR A 85 -5.08 8.19 0.41
CA THR A 85 -5.08 7.36 -0.80
C THR A 85 -4.18 7.85 -1.90
N GLY A 86 -3.67 9.08 -1.79
CA GLY A 86 -2.84 9.75 -2.80
C GLY A 86 -3.56 9.86 -4.14
N LEU A 87 -4.47 10.82 -4.30
CA LEU A 87 -5.26 10.97 -5.53
C LEU A 87 -4.37 11.16 -6.75
N ALA A 88 -3.22 11.80 -6.62
CA ALA A 88 -2.29 11.96 -7.74
C ALA A 88 -1.82 10.62 -8.35
N LEU A 89 -1.82 9.52 -7.59
CA LEU A 89 -1.33 8.20 -8.03
C LEU A 89 -2.16 7.59 -9.18
N TYR A 90 -3.44 7.97 -9.29
CA TYR A 90 -4.35 7.41 -10.31
C TYR A 90 -4.31 8.18 -11.63
N ALA A 91 -3.64 9.33 -11.68
CA ALA A 91 -3.44 10.08 -12.90
C ALA A 91 -2.34 9.47 -13.76
N ASP A 92 -2.48 9.54 -15.08
CA ASP A 92 -1.67 8.84 -16.07
C ASP A 92 -0.16 9.08 -15.88
N THR A 93 0.25 10.32 -15.57
CA THR A 93 1.66 10.69 -15.39
C THR A 93 2.31 9.98 -14.21
N ALA A 94 1.59 9.85 -13.09
CA ALA A 94 2.10 9.14 -11.91
C ALA A 94 1.95 7.63 -12.11
N LEU A 95 0.78 7.19 -12.58
CA LEU A 95 0.43 5.80 -12.78
C LEU A 95 1.39 5.08 -13.73
N GLN A 96 1.89 5.75 -14.77
CA GLN A 96 2.85 5.16 -15.72
C GLN A 96 4.07 4.53 -15.02
N ARG A 97 4.53 5.11 -13.90
CA ARG A 97 5.67 4.60 -13.12
C ARG A 97 5.33 3.30 -12.38
N TYR A 98 4.05 3.06 -12.10
CA TYR A 98 3.54 1.90 -11.38
C TYR A 98 2.92 0.85 -12.29
N VAL A 99 2.85 1.07 -13.61
CA VAL A 99 2.32 0.06 -14.57
C VAL A 99 3.02 -1.30 -14.41
N PRO A 100 4.36 -1.40 -14.29
CA PRO A 100 5.01 -2.70 -14.06
C PRO A 100 4.56 -3.38 -12.77
N TYR A 101 4.33 -2.61 -11.70
CA TYR A 101 3.84 -3.13 -10.43
C TYR A 101 2.40 -3.67 -10.56
N PHE A 102 1.49 -2.89 -11.13
CA PHE A 102 0.10 -3.34 -11.35
C PHE A 102 -0.01 -4.49 -12.36
N TYR A 103 0.88 -4.53 -13.35
CA TYR A 103 1.02 -5.68 -14.23
C TYR A 103 1.33 -6.93 -13.41
N GLN A 104 2.37 -6.87 -12.56
CA GLN A 104 2.77 -8.00 -11.73
C GLN A 104 1.68 -8.45 -10.74
N LEU A 105 0.94 -7.50 -10.15
CA LEU A 105 -0.22 -7.81 -9.31
C LEU A 105 -1.28 -8.61 -10.09
N GLY A 106 -1.59 -8.18 -11.31
CA GLY A 106 -2.61 -8.82 -12.13
C GLY A 106 -2.16 -10.05 -12.92
N THR A 107 -0.86 -10.36 -12.96
CA THR A 107 -0.34 -11.54 -13.66
C THR A 107 0.26 -12.60 -12.75
N GLU A 108 0.77 -12.25 -11.56
CA GLU A 108 1.53 -13.19 -10.73
C GLU A 108 1.19 -13.11 -9.23
N LEU A 109 1.22 -11.90 -8.65
CA LEU A 109 1.17 -11.74 -7.18
C LEU A 109 -0.24 -11.88 -6.59
N GLY A 110 -1.26 -11.61 -7.41
CA GLY A 110 -2.61 -11.38 -6.92
C GLY A 110 -2.78 -9.96 -6.37
N TYR A 111 -4.01 -9.62 -5.98
CA TYR A 111 -4.33 -8.31 -5.44
C TYR A 111 -5.39 -8.40 -4.35
N VAL A 112 -5.38 -7.41 -3.46
CA VAL A 112 -6.36 -7.33 -2.37
C VAL A 112 -7.76 -7.08 -2.93
N GLY A 113 -8.73 -7.85 -2.43
CA GLY A 113 -10.16 -7.58 -2.66
C GLY A 113 -10.69 -6.58 -1.64
N PHE A 114 -11.45 -5.58 -2.10
CA PHE A 114 -12.09 -4.59 -1.23
C PHE A 114 -13.53 -5.00 -0.91
N PRO A 115 -13.91 -5.21 0.36
CA PRO A 115 -15.29 -5.56 0.70
C PRO A 115 -16.24 -4.40 0.41
N THR A 116 -17.14 -4.57 -0.56
CA THR A 116 -18.03 -3.47 -1.01
C THR A 116 -19.49 -3.61 -0.58
N ARG A 117 -19.84 -4.63 0.23
CA ARG A 117 -21.22 -4.88 0.66
C ARG A 117 -21.88 -3.65 1.30
N HIS A 118 -21.13 -2.87 2.06
CA HIS A 118 -21.60 -1.64 2.72
C HIS A 118 -21.84 -0.46 1.75
N LEU A 119 -21.41 -0.59 0.50
CA LEU A 119 -21.59 0.38 -0.59
C LEU A 119 -22.57 -0.13 -1.67
N SER A 120 -23.34 -1.17 -1.38
CA SER A 120 -24.31 -1.74 -2.32
C SER A 120 -25.28 -0.67 -2.83
N GLY A 121 -25.43 -0.55 -4.15
CA GLY A 121 -26.26 0.47 -4.80
C GLY A 121 -25.61 1.85 -4.94
N LEU A 122 -24.39 2.04 -4.41
CA LEU A 122 -23.62 3.28 -4.55
C LEU A 122 -22.48 3.19 -5.57
N LEU A 123 -22.02 1.96 -5.89
CA LEU A 123 -20.93 1.73 -6.85
C LEU A 123 -21.39 2.00 -8.29
N ARG A 124 -20.59 2.76 -9.04
CA ARG A 124 -20.75 2.94 -10.49
C ARG A 124 -19.83 2.03 -11.28
N TYR A 125 -18.72 1.61 -10.69
CA TYR A 125 -17.64 0.89 -11.34
C TYR A 125 -17.25 -0.36 -10.55
N PRO A 126 -17.99 -1.48 -10.70
CA PRO A 126 -17.77 -2.69 -9.89
C PRO A 126 -16.37 -3.28 -10.03
N ASP A 127 -15.74 -3.17 -11.20
CA ASP A 127 -14.40 -3.71 -11.49
C ASP A 127 -13.27 -2.69 -11.25
N ALA A 128 -13.55 -1.55 -10.63
CA ALA A 128 -12.60 -0.46 -10.52
C ALA A 128 -11.34 -0.83 -9.72
N GLY A 129 -11.50 -1.70 -8.71
CA GLY A 129 -10.40 -2.15 -7.86
C GLY A 129 -9.47 -3.18 -8.49
N GLU A 130 -9.80 -3.74 -9.66
CA GLU A 130 -8.99 -4.79 -10.28
C GLU A 130 -7.65 -4.27 -10.82
N PRO A 131 -6.53 -5.02 -10.72
CA PRO A 131 -5.23 -4.62 -11.26
C PRO A 131 -5.28 -4.19 -12.74
N ARG A 132 -6.17 -4.80 -13.52
CA ARG A 132 -6.37 -4.48 -14.93
C ARG A 132 -6.78 -3.03 -15.19
N THR A 133 -7.41 -2.36 -14.22
CA THR A 133 -7.77 -0.94 -14.32
C THR A 133 -6.54 -0.04 -14.41
N PHE A 134 -5.38 -0.49 -13.92
CA PHE A 134 -4.17 0.32 -13.79
C PHE A 134 -3.13 0.07 -14.89
N VAL A 135 -3.46 -0.76 -15.88
CA VAL A 135 -2.54 -1.17 -16.95
C VAL A 135 -3.14 -0.80 -18.31
N PRO A 136 -2.39 -0.11 -19.20
CA PRO A 136 -2.79 0.18 -20.57
C PRO A 136 -3.34 -1.04 -21.33
N ARG A 137 -4.34 -0.80 -22.20
CA ARG A 137 -5.12 -1.90 -22.80
C ARG A 137 -4.36 -2.71 -23.85
N ASP A 138 -3.37 -2.09 -24.47
CA ASP A 138 -2.41 -2.68 -25.41
C ASP A 138 -1.43 -3.66 -24.76
N ILE A 139 -1.30 -3.63 -23.42
CA ILE A 139 -0.53 -4.63 -22.68
C ILE A 139 -1.44 -5.81 -22.33
N PRO A 140 -1.18 -7.02 -22.86
CA PRO A 140 -1.97 -8.21 -22.53
C PRO A 140 -1.68 -8.67 -21.10
N MET A 141 -2.70 -9.11 -20.37
CA MET A 141 -2.54 -9.64 -19.02
C MET A 141 -3.21 -11.00 -18.93
N ARG A 142 -2.48 -11.98 -18.38
CA ARG A 142 -3.00 -13.30 -18.03
C ARG A 142 -2.46 -13.67 -16.66
N PHE A 143 -3.36 -13.99 -15.74
CA PHE A 143 -2.99 -14.39 -14.39
C PHE A 143 -2.45 -15.83 -14.38
N ASP A 144 -1.23 -15.98 -13.89
CA ASP A 144 -0.62 -17.25 -13.54
C ASP A 144 -1.02 -17.62 -12.11
N ARG A 145 -1.85 -18.66 -11.99
CA ARG A 145 -2.37 -19.13 -10.71
C ARG A 145 -1.33 -19.89 -9.90
N ASP A 146 -0.22 -20.30 -10.51
CA ASP A 146 0.80 -21.13 -9.88
C ASP A 146 1.98 -20.32 -9.32
N ALA A 147 2.14 -19.05 -9.72
CA ALA A 147 3.28 -18.21 -9.34
C ALA A 147 3.46 -18.07 -7.81
N MET A 148 2.47 -17.51 -7.09
CA MET A 148 2.56 -17.36 -5.63
C MET A 148 2.54 -18.70 -4.87
N PRO A 149 1.71 -19.71 -5.24
CA PRO A 149 1.83 -21.04 -4.65
C PRO A 149 3.20 -21.68 -4.83
N ASP A 150 3.90 -21.42 -5.95
CA ASP A 150 5.25 -21.92 -6.14
C ASP A 150 6.25 -21.27 -5.19
N ILE A 151 6.19 -19.94 -5.07
CA ILE A 151 7.00 -19.17 -4.13
C ILE A 151 6.74 -19.62 -2.69
N ASP A 152 5.48 -19.75 -2.26
CA ASP A 152 5.15 -20.20 -0.89
C ASP A 152 5.68 -21.62 -0.62
N ARG A 153 5.53 -22.55 -1.58
CA ARG A 153 6.10 -23.90 -1.48
C ARG A 153 7.62 -23.86 -1.36
N TRP A 154 8.29 -22.96 -2.08
CA TRP A 154 9.73 -22.77 -1.95
C TRP A 154 10.11 -22.22 -0.58
N VAL A 155 9.43 -21.16 -0.12
CA VAL A 155 9.65 -20.56 1.22
C VAL A 155 9.47 -21.59 2.33
N HIS A 156 8.45 -22.45 2.21
CA HIS A 156 8.18 -23.50 3.16
C HIS A 156 9.21 -24.65 3.10
N ARG A 157 9.52 -25.14 1.89
CA ARG A 157 10.29 -26.40 1.72
C ARG A 157 11.78 -26.22 1.53
N HIS A 158 12.24 -25.06 1.09
CA HIS A 158 13.63 -24.82 0.72
C HIS A 158 14.19 -23.53 1.32
N GLY A 159 13.31 -22.56 1.65
CA GLY A 159 13.67 -21.34 2.33
C GLY A 159 14.55 -21.60 3.55
N SER A 160 15.66 -20.87 3.63
CA SER A 160 16.57 -20.90 4.76
C SER A 160 17.10 -19.51 5.03
N ARG A 161 17.37 -19.20 6.31
CA ARG A 161 17.79 -17.86 6.73
C ARG A 161 16.81 -16.76 6.28
N LEU A 162 15.51 -17.04 6.40
CA LEU A 162 14.44 -16.10 6.11
C LEU A 162 13.92 -15.49 7.42
N LEU A 163 13.83 -14.16 7.46
CA LEU A 163 13.23 -13.43 8.57
C LEU A 163 12.09 -12.57 8.03
N PHE A 164 10.86 -12.89 8.41
CA PHE A 164 9.69 -12.08 8.13
C PHE A 164 9.32 -11.27 9.38
N VAL A 165 9.13 -9.97 9.21
CA VAL A 165 8.76 -9.05 10.29
C VAL A 165 7.48 -8.36 9.84
N ASN A 166 6.39 -8.67 10.52
CA ASN A 166 5.05 -8.24 10.12
C ASN A 166 4.47 -7.28 11.16
N GLY A 167 3.85 -6.20 10.69
CA GLY A 167 2.99 -5.38 11.53
C GLY A 167 1.64 -6.05 11.71
N ALA A 168 1.22 -6.31 12.95
CA ALA A 168 -0.04 -7.01 13.20
C ALA A 168 -1.29 -6.20 12.81
N GLN A 169 -1.15 -4.88 12.62
CA GLN A 169 -2.22 -4.00 12.16
C GLN A 169 -2.22 -3.79 10.63
N ASP A 170 -1.23 -4.30 9.90
CA ASP A 170 -1.16 -4.16 8.44
C ASP A 170 -2.16 -5.11 7.77
N PRO A 171 -3.12 -4.63 6.97
CA PRO A 171 -4.02 -5.53 6.24
C PRO A 171 -3.30 -6.33 5.14
N SER A 172 -2.12 -5.90 4.70
CA SER A 172 -1.34 -6.56 3.63
C SER A 172 -0.75 -7.90 4.07
N VAL A 173 -0.64 -8.15 5.37
CA VAL A 173 -0.09 -9.41 5.90
C VAL A 173 -1.17 -10.46 6.22
N ALA A 174 -2.40 -10.27 5.72
CA ALA A 174 -3.50 -11.22 5.91
C ALA A 174 -3.16 -12.65 5.44
N GLU A 175 -2.31 -12.77 4.42
CA GLU A 175 -1.79 -14.03 3.89
C GLU A 175 -0.25 -14.07 4.01
N PRO A 176 0.31 -14.23 5.23
CA PRO A 176 1.74 -14.17 5.42
C PRO A 176 2.42 -15.48 5.03
N PHE A 177 3.67 -15.39 4.58
CA PHE A 177 4.51 -16.56 4.33
C PHE A 177 4.73 -17.40 5.60
N ARG A 178 4.79 -18.73 5.42
CA ARG A 178 5.04 -19.70 6.50
C ARG A 178 6.33 -20.49 6.22
N PRO A 179 7.51 -19.94 6.55
CA PRO A 179 8.77 -20.61 6.29
C PRO A 179 8.91 -21.92 7.08
N GLY A 180 9.68 -22.85 6.52
CA GLY A 180 10.07 -24.08 7.22
C GLY A 180 11.06 -23.86 8.36
N ARG A 181 11.49 -24.95 9.01
CA ARG A 181 12.35 -24.90 10.22
C ARG A 181 13.85 -24.63 9.95
N ARG A 182 14.24 -24.15 8.76
CA ARG A 182 15.65 -23.99 8.36
C ARG A 182 16.21 -22.62 8.75
N ASP A 183 16.40 -22.43 10.05
CA ASP A 183 16.91 -21.17 10.63
C ASP A 183 16.14 -19.96 10.08
N SER A 184 14.81 -20.05 10.11
CA SER A 184 13.90 -19.03 9.60
C SER A 184 12.85 -18.70 10.65
N ARG A 185 12.31 -17.49 10.61
CA ARG A 185 11.38 -16.99 11.64
C ARG A 185 10.38 -16.00 11.05
N VAL A 186 9.18 -16.01 11.62
CA VAL A 186 8.18 -14.96 11.45
C VAL A 186 8.03 -14.28 12.82
N LEU A 187 8.14 -12.97 12.84
CA LEU A 187 7.98 -12.12 14.01
C LEU A 187 6.87 -11.10 13.76
N TRP A 188 6.18 -10.72 14.83
CA TRP A 188 5.03 -9.82 14.79
C TRP A 188 5.26 -8.63 15.70
N ALA A 189 5.12 -7.43 15.15
CA ALA A 189 5.05 -6.19 15.90
C ALA A 189 3.56 -5.87 16.16
N PRO A 190 3.07 -6.03 17.40
CA PRO A 190 1.63 -6.03 17.69
C PRO A 190 0.94 -4.70 17.38
N ASP A 191 1.65 -3.59 17.56
CA ASP A 191 1.09 -2.24 17.40
C ASP A 191 1.49 -1.58 16.08
N ALA A 192 2.18 -2.30 15.20
CA ALA A 192 2.73 -1.75 13.97
C ALA A 192 1.91 -2.12 12.72
N ASN A 193 2.04 -1.30 11.69
CA ASN A 193 1.34 -1.41 10.40
C ASN A 193 2.33 -1.72 9.27
N HIS A 194 2.05 -1.29 8.03
CA HIS A 194 2.87 -1.59 6.86
C HIS A 194 4.30 -1.03 6.94
N GLY A 195 4.51 0.03 7.74
CA GLY A 195 5.82 0.63 7.97
C GLY A 195 6.71 -0.10 8.98
N THR A 196 6.34 -1.32 9.39
CA THR A 196 7.04 -2.09 10.42
C THR A 196 8.53 -2.28 10.12
N SER A 197 9.35 -2.13 11.16
CA SER A 197 10.77 -2.44 11.18
C SER A 197 11.12 -3.31 12.39
N LEU A 198 12.42 -3.55 12.60
CA LEU A 198 12.90 -4.25 13.80
C LEU A 198 12.74 -3.43 15.08
N ALA A 199 12.52 -2.11 14.99
CA ALA A 199 12.39 -1.24 16.15
C ALA A 199 11.05 -1.43 16.88
N GLU A 200 10.01 -1.83 16.15
CA GLU A 200 8.64 -2.03 16.66
C GLU A 200 8.41 -3.43 17.23
N LEU A 201 9.42 -4.31 17.15
CA LEU A 201 9.39 -5.63 17.79
C LEU A 201 9.53 -5.53 19.31
N SER A 202 8.99 -6.53 20.02
CA SER A 202 9.26 -6.70 21.45
C SER A 202 10.78 -6.77 21.69
N PRO A 203 11.29 -6.36 22.88
CA PRO A 203 12.72 -6.44 23.15
C PRO A 203 13.32 -7.84 22.93
N ALA A 204 12.56 -8.89 23.25
CA ALA A 204 12.95 -10.27 23.03
C ALA A 204 13.01 -10.64 21.55
N ASP A 205 11.96 -10.32 20.77
CA ASP A 205 11.92 -10.60 19.33
C ASP A 205 12.97 -9.79 18.57
N ARG A 206 13.18 -8.53 18.96
CA ARG A 206 14.23 -7.68 18.39
C ARG A 206 15.62 -8.25 18.66
N ALA A 207 15.89 -8.69 19.89
CA ALA A 207 17.16 -9.34 20.23
C ALA A 207 17.36 -10.65 19.43
N GLN A 208 16.29 -11.43 19.27
CA GLN A 208 16.31 -12.64 18.45
C GLN A 208 16.62 -12.32 16.98
N ALA A 209 15.91 -11.35 16.38
CA ALA A 209 16.11 -10.90 15.00
C ALA A 209 17.54 -10.43 14.75
N ILE A 210 18.05 -9.54 15.60
CA ILE A 210 19.44 -9.05 15.51
C ILE A 210 20.43 -10.19 15.67
N GLY A 211 20.19 -11.12 16.60
CA GLY A 211 21.03 -12.30 16.77
C GLY A 211 21.04 -13.20 15.52
N MET A 212 19.91 -13.39 14.85
CA MET A 212 19.84 -14.15 13.59
C MET A 212 20.64 -13.44 12.49
N LEU A 213 20.38 -12.15 12.27
CA LEU A 213 21.05 -11.36 11.23
C LEU A 213 22.56 -11.27 11.43
N THR A 214 23.03 -11.07 12.66
CA THR A 214 24.47 -11.01 12.97
C THR A 214 25.16 -12.35 12.76
N ARG A 215 24.53 -13.46 13.16
CA ARG A 215 25.03 -14.82 12.86
C ARG A 215 25.11 -15.08 11.36
N TRP A 216 24.09 -14.73 10.58
CA TRP A 216 24.10 -14.93 9.12
C TRP A 216 25.17 -14.09 8.43
N ALA A 217 25.39 -12.87 8.91
CA ALA A 217 26.41 -11.96 8.40
C ALA A 217 27.85 -12.32 8.87
N GLY A 218 28.00 -13.28 9.79
CA GLY A 218 29.31 -13.66 10.34
C GLY A 218 29.96 -12.57 11.20
N VAL A 219 29.15 -11.72 11.83
CA VAL A 219 29.62 -10.64 12.72
C VAL A 219 29.24 -10.96 14.16
N MET A 220 30.19 -10.75 15.08
CA MET A 220 29.92 -10.82 16.51
C MET A 220 29.05 -9.63 16.94
N PRO A 221 28.27 -9.75 18.04
CA PRO A 221 27.65 -8.60 18.68
C PRO A 221 28.70 -7.51 18.94
N GLY A 222 28.52 -6.31 18.36
CA GLY A 222 29.52 -5.22 18.42
C GLY A 222 30.40 -5.04 17.17
N GLY A 223 30.10 -5.70 16.05
CA GLY A 223 30.65 -5.34 14.73
C GLY A 223 32.02 -5.92 14.36
N ARG A 224 32.59 -6.81 15.19
CA ARG A 224 33.82 -7.55 14.82
C ARG A 224 33.46 -8.74 13.93
N ARG A 225 34.09 -8.84 12.76
CA ARG A 225 34.00 -10.04 11.91
C ARG A 225 34.66 -11.23 12.60
N VAL A 226 34.08 -12.41 12.45
CA VAL A 226 34.73 -13.67 12.85
C VAL A 226 35.79 -13.99 11.78
N SER A 227 37.07 -14.07 12.17
CA SER A 227 38.12 -14.59 11.27
C SER A 227 37.87 -16.07 11.02
N SER A 228 37.75 -16.44 9.75
CA SER A 228 37.78 -17.84 9.32
C SER A 228 39.18 -18.42 9.49
N ALA A 229 39.28 -19.54 10.20
CA ALA A 229 40.45 -20.43 10.19
C ALA A 229 40.32 -21.44 9.05
#